data_AF-A0A967FX42-F1
#
_entry.id   AF-A0A967FX42-F1
#
_cell.length_a   1.000
_cell.length_b   1.000
_cell.length_c   1.000
_cell.angle_alpha   90.00
_cell.angle_beta   90.00
_cell.angle_gamma   90.00
#
_symmetry.space_group_name_H-M   'P 1'
#
loop_
_entity.id
_entity.type
_entity.pdbx_description
1 polymer ?
#
loop_
_entity_poly.entity_id
_entity_poly.type
_entity_poly.pdbx_seq_one_letter_code
_entity_poly.pdbx_strand_id
1 'polypeptide(L)'
;TSTLYTSFVENYRRDGELWVRFGVNPLPGREDVRLVCQAPVKSTRTVTVSDNHEETFFVIESSVQIGGQQCKAEIVLKSHGTMKFMMHLGRSALQDLDLVVAPQCSGLFGDDLESYYD
;
A
#
# COMPACT_ATOMS: atom_id res chain seq x y z
N THR A 1 9.07 6.46 -2.25
CA THR A 1 8.60 5.12 -1.85
C THR A 1 7.16 5.21 -1.42
N SER A 2 6.31 4.37 -2.00
CA SER A 2 4.92 4.24 -1.58
C SER A 2 4.80 3.13 -0.54
N THR A 3 3.85 3.26 0.37
CA THR A 3 3.62 2.30 1.46
C THR A 3 2.13 2.01 1.59
N LEU A 4 1.79 0.74 1.78
CA LEU A 4 0.44 0.27 2.06
C LEU A 4 0.41 -0.38 3.44
N TYR A 5 -0.51 0.07 4.28
CA TYR A 5 -0.80 -0.54 5.56
C TYR A 5 -1.69 -1.76 5.38
N THR A 6 -1.33 -2.81 6.09
CA THR A 6 -1.91 -4.14 5.97
C THR A 6 -2.22 -4.69 7.36
N SER A 7 -3.24 -5.53 7.48
CA SER A 7 -3.58 -6.18 8.76
C SER A 7 -2.74 -7.43 9.03
N PHE A 8 -2.25 -8.07 7.98
CA PHE A 8 -1.27 -9.16 8.06
C PHE A 8 -0.48 -9.23 6.76
N VAL A 9 0.73 -9.80 6.83
CA VAL A 9 1.54 -10.16 5.65
C VAL A 9 2.18 -11.51 5.91
N GLU A 10 1.96 -12.46 5.01
CA GLU A 10 2.51 -13.81 5.06
C GLU A 10 3.19 -14.11 3.72
N ASN A 11 4.43 -14.58 3.76
CA ASN A 11 5.12 -15.01 2.54
C ASN A 11 4.88 -16.51 2.28
N TYR A 12 4.92 -16.88 1.01
CA TYR A 12 4.83 -18.26 0.57
C TYR A 12 5.56 -18.45 -0.77
N ARG A 13 5.76 -19.70 -1.18
CA ARG A 13 6.32 -20.04 -2.49
C ARG A 13 5.22 -20.53 -3.43
N ARG A 14 5.21 -20.00 -4.65
CA ARG A 14 4.32 -20.43 -5.74
C ARG A 14 5.16 -20.65 -6.99
N ASP A 15 5.15 -21.86 -7.54
CA ASP A 15 5.91 -22.22 -8.74
C ASP A 15 7.42 -21.85 -8.64
N GLY A 16 7.99 -21.95 -7.43
CA GLY A 16 9.38 -21.58 -7.12
C GLY A 16 9.62 -20.10 -6.79
N GLU A 17 8.67 -19.21 -7.10
CA GLU A 17 8.78 -17.77 -6.85
C GLU A 17 8.31 -17.38 -5.44
N LEU A 18 8.89 -16.31 -4.89
CA LEU A 18 8.48 -15.75 -3.60
C LEU A 18 7.24 -14.85 -3.79
N TRP A 19 6.18 -15.17 -3.08
CA TRP A 19 4.91 -14.45 -3.09
C TRP A 19 4.54 -14.01 -1.68
N VAL A 20 3.66 -13.03 -1.59
CA VAL A 20 3.05 -12.58 -0.33
C VAL A 20 1.53 -12.58 -0.43
N ARG A 21 0.89 -13.03 0.65
CA ARG A 21 -0.53 -12.89 0.92
C ARG A 21 -0.70 -11.87 2.04
N PHE A 22 -1.55 -10.88 1.85
CA PHE A 22 -1.71 -9.80 2.81
C PHE A 22 -3.15 -9.29 2.89
N GLY A 23 -3.53 -8.82 4.07
CA GLY A 23 -4.85 -8.25 4.34
C GLY A 23 -4.84 -6.73 4.19
N VAL A 24 -5.80 -6.18 3.46
CA VAL A 24 -6.04 -4.73 3.35
C VAL A 24 -7.40 -4.42 3.96
N ASN A 25 -7.43 -3.48 4.89
CA ASN A 25 -8.67 -2.91 5.43
C ASN A 25 -8.86 -1.53 4.78
N PRO A 26 -9.63 -1.43 3.68
CA PRO A 26 -9.71 -0.19 2.90
C PRO A 26 -10.37 0.95 3.68
N LEU A 27 -11.26 0.63 4.62
CA LEU A 27 -12.00 1.58 5.43
C LEU A 27 -11.43 1.66 6.85
N PRO A 28 -10.89 2.82 7.28
CA PRO A 28 -10.44 3.00 8.65
C PRO A 28 -11.57 2.76 9.67
N GLY A 29 -11.34 1.88 10.65
CA GLY A 29 -12.31 1.56 11.70
C GLY A 29 -13.38 0.51 11.33
N ARG A 30 -13.46 0.09 10.06
CA ARG A 30 -14.34 -1.01 9.59
C ARG A 30 -13.51 -2.27 9.34
N GLU A 31 -13.30 -3.05 10.40
CA GLU A 31 -12.53 -4.29 10.33
C GLU A 31 -13.26 -5.43 9.59
N ASP A 32 -14.58 -5.32 9.50
CA ASP A 32 -15.47 -6.23 8.76
C ASP A 32 -15.22 -6.18 7.25
N VAL A 33 -14.79 -5.03 6.73
CA VAL A 33 -14.38 -4.88 5.33
C VAL A 33 -12.89 -5.19 5.22
N ARG A 34 -12.58 -6.42 4.81
CA ARG A 34 -11.21 -6.90 4.62
C ARG A 34 -11.04 -7.55 3.25
N LEU A 35 -10.03 -7.11 2.52
CA LEU A 35 -9.60 -7.70 1.26
C LEU A 35 -8.34 -8.53 1.48
N VAL A 36 -8.32 -9.77 0.99
CA VAL A 36 -7.13 -10.61 0.98
C VAL A 36 -6.50 -10.57 -0.40
N CYS A 37 -5.32 -9.98 -0.47
CA CYS A 37 -4.58 -9.77 -1.71
C CYS A 37 -3.38 -10.71 -1.78
N GLN A 38 -2.93 -10.99 -3.00
CA GLN A 38 -1.73 -11.80 -3.26
C GLN A 38 -0.92 -11.15 -4.37
N ALA A 39 0.41 -11.13 -4.21
CA ALA A 39 1.31 -10.59 -5.23
C ALA A 39 2.69 -11.27 -5.16
N PRO A 40 3.41 -11.35 -6.30
CA PRO A 40 4.81 -11.72 -6.29
C PRO A 40 5.63 -10.66 -5.54
N VAL A 41 6.64 -11.10 -4.79
CA VAL A 41 7.59 -10.20 -4.12
C VAL A 41 8.59 -9.71 -5.15
N LYS A 42 8.63 -8.39 -5.36
CA LYS A 42 9.61 -7.76 -6.25
C LYS A 42 10.97 -7.60 -5.57
N SER A 43 10.96 -7.21 -4.30
CA SER A 43 12.16 -7.09 -3.47
C SER A 43 11.82 -7.05 -1.99
N THR A 44 12.84 -7.01 -1.12
CA THR A 44 12.71 -6.76 0.32
C THR A 44 13.49 -5.50 0.70
N ARG A 45 13.01 -4.75 1.69
CA ARG A 45 13.71 -3.58 2.24
C ARG A 45 13.89 -3.74 3.73
N THR A 46 15.13 -3.62 4.20
CA THR A 46 15.45 -3.62 5.63
C THR A 46 15.59 -2.20 6.14
N VAL A 47 14.96 -1.90 7.27
CA VAL A 47 15.03 -0.60 7.95
C VAL A 47 15.52 -0.82 9.37
N THR A 48 16.56 -0.09 9.75
CA THR A 48 17.04 -0.06 11.14
C THR A 48 16.11 0.81 11.98
N VAL A 49 15.55 0.21 13.03
CA VAL A 49 14.71 0.87 14.04
C VAL A 49 15.60 1.33 15.21
N SER A 50 15.15 2.34 15.96
CA SER A 50 15.90 3.05 17.03
C SER A 50 16.57 2.15 18.08
N ASP A 51 16.12 0.90 18.20
CA ASP A 51 16.51 -0.01 19.27
C ASP A 51 17.45 -1.12 18.75
N ASN A 52 18.26 -0.85 17.72
CA ASN A 52 19.14 -1.83 17.04
C ASN A 52 18.40 -3.03 16.42
N HIS A 53 17.09 -2.95 16.26
CA HIS A 53 16.30 -3.97 15.58
C HIS A 53 16.19 -3.61 14.11
N GLU A 54 16.39 -4.60 13.25
CA GLU A 54 16.13 -4.47 11.81
C GLU A 54 14.75 -5.03 11.50
N GLU A 55 13.93 -4.25 10.80
CA GLU A 55 12.65 -4.70 10.28
C GLU A 55 12.74 -4.84 8.77
N THR A 56 12.41 -6.04 8.25
CA THR A 56 12.39 -6.32 6.82
C THR A 56 10.96 -6.28 6.30
N PHE A 57 10.73 -5.45 5.30
CA PHE A 57 9.45 -5.32 4.62
C PHE A 57 9.49 -5.94 3.23
N PHE A 58 8.36 -6.50 2.80
CA PHE A 58 8.16 -6.93 1.42
C PHE A 58 7.76 -5.76 0.53
N VAL A 59 8.32 -5.73 -0.67
CA VAL A 59 7.97 -4.78 -1.72
C VAL A 59 7.29 -5.53 -2.85
N ILE A 60 6.09 -5.07 -3.20
CA ILE A 60 5.33 -5.54 -4.36
C ILE A 60 5.29 -4.45 -5.42
N GLU A 61 4.99 -4.83 -6.66
CA GLU A 61 4.62 -3.88 -7.69
C GLU A 61 3.12 -3.99 -7.94
N SER A 62 2.43 -2.85 -7.99
CA SER A 62 1.01 -2.80 -8.31
C SER A 62 0.70 -1.64 -9.25
N SER A 63 -0.42 -1.75 -9.96
CA SER A 63 -0.99 -0.65 -10.72
C SER A 63 -1.70 0.31 -9.76
N VAL A 64 -1.36 1.59 -9.82
CA VAL A 64 -2.04 2.67 -9.08
C VAL A 64 -2.74 3.56 -10.08
N GLN A 65 -4.02 3.87 -9.84
CA GLN A 65 -4.82 4.74 -10.69
C GLN A 65 -5.41 5.88 -9.87
N ILE A 66 -5.23 7.12 -10.35
CA ILE A 66 -5.73 8.34 -9.72
C ILE A 66 -6.16 9.30 -10.82
N GLY A 67 -7.39 9.83 -10.77
CA GLY A 67 -7.85 10.84 -11.72
C GLY A 67 -7.80 10.41 -13.20
N GLY A 68 -7.97 9.10 -13.48
CA GLY A 68 -7.85 8.53 -14.81
C GLY A 68 -6.41 8.26 -15.30
N GLN A 69 -5.40 8.73 -14.57
CA GLN A 69 -3.99 8.40 -14.83
C GLN A 69 -3.62 7.10 -14.13
N GLN A 70 -2.67 6.35 -14.70
CA GLN A 70 -2.21 5.08 -14.15
C GLN A 70 -0.70 4.92 -14.24
N CYS A 71 -0.08 4.41 -13.17
CA CYS A 71 1.33 4.05 -13.14
C CYS A 71 1.56 2.72 -12.43
N LYS A 72 2.73 2.11 -12.68
CA LYS A 72 3.24 0.99 -11.86
C LYS A 72 4.03 1.57 -10.71
N ALA A 73 3.68 1.21 -9.48
CA ALA A 73 4.36 1.68 -8.28
C ALA A 73 4.89 0.52 -7.45
N GLU A 74 6.10 0.70 -6.93
CA GLU A 74 6.62 -0.14 -5.85
C GLU A 74 5.99 0.26 -4.52
N ILE A 75 5.40 -0.72 -3.85
CA ILE A 75 4.65 -0.55 -2.62
C ILE A 75 5.27 -1.41 -1.54
N VAL A 76 5.70 -0.76 -0.46
CA VAL A 76 6.13 -1.44 0.78
C VAL A 76 4.88 -1.87 1.55
N LEU A 77 4.80 -3.15 1.91
CA LEU A 77 3.74 -3.68 2.78
C LEU A 77 4.15 -3.54 4.24
N LYS A 78 3.35 -2.83 5.05
CA LYS A 78 3.58 -2.63 6.48
C LYS A 78 2.42 -3.18 7.31
N SER A 79 2.69 -4.13 8.19
CA SER A 79 1.67 -4.84 9.00
C SER A 79 1.49 -4.32 10.42
N HIS A 80 2.23 -3.27 10.81
CA HIS A 80 2.29 -2.80 12.21
C HIS A 80 2.07 -1.29 12.32
N GLY A 81 1.37 -0.89 13.38
CA GLY A 81 1.07 0.49 13.75
C GLY A 81 -0.32 0.98 13.33
N THR A 82 -0.86 1.93 14.09
CA THR A 82 -2.15 2.58 13.79
C THR A 82 -1.90 3.80 12.90
N MET A 83 -2.54 3.86 11.73
CA MET A 83 -2.35 4.95 10.77
C MET A 83 -3.67 5.48 10.25
N LYS A 84 -3.75 6.80 10.11
CA LYS A 84 -4.94 7.49 9.61
C LYS A 84 -5.22 7.18 8.13
N PHE A 85 -4.16 6.96 7.35
CA PHE A 85 -4.26 6.68 5.92
C PHE A 85 -3.69 5.30 5.61
N MET A 86 -4.50 4.47 4.95
CA MET A 86 -4.12 3.11 4.58
C MET A 86 -3.01 3.08 3.53
N MET A 87 -2.91 4.10 2.68
CA MET A 87 -1.88 4.21 1.66
C MET A 87 -1.18 5.56 1.73
N HIS A 88 0.15 5.54 1.69
CA HIS A 88 0.98 6.72 1.45
C HIS A 88 1.61 6.60 0.08
N LEU A 89 1.25 7.51 -0.83
CA LEU A 89 1.83 7.54 -2.16
C LEU A 89 3.17 8.29 -2.13
N GLY A 90 4.23 7.65 -2.63
CA GLY A 90 5.55 8.25 -2.70
C GLY A 90 5.67 9.26 -3.84
N ARG A 91 6.63 10.18 -3.71
CA ARG A 91 6.93 11.21 -4.72
C ARG A 91 7.13 10.66 -6.14
N SER A 92 7.82 9.52 -6.30
CA SER A 92 8.04 8.90 -7.62
C SER A 92 6.72 8.55 -8.31
N ALA A 93 5.76 7.95 -7.60
CA ALA A 93 4.48 7.62 -8.18
C ALA A 93 3.65 8.88 -8.51
N LEU A 94 3.77 9.95 -7.73
CA LEU A 94 3.15 11.25 -8.07
C LEU A 94 3.75 11.85 -9.35
N GLN A 95 5.06 11.75 -9.54
CA GLN A 95 5.75 12.19 -10.75
C GLN A 95 5.34 11.34 -11.97
N ASP A 96 5.25 10.02 -11.81
CA ASP A 96 4.85 9.11 -12.89
C ASP A 96 3.38 9.31 -13.32
N LEU A 97 2.53 9.84 -12.43
CA LEU A 97 1.13 10.18 -12.71
C LEU A 97 0.94 11.63 -13.21
N ASP A 98 2.03 12.42 -13.30
CA ASP A 98 1.99 13.85 -13.62
C ASP A 98 1.05 14.66 -12.70
N LEU A 99 1.09 14.37 -11.39
CA LEU A 99 0.23 15.00 -10.39
C LEU A 99 0.97 16.03 -9.53
N VAL A 100 0.28 17.12 -9.21
CA VAL A 100 0.70 18.13 -8.24
C VAL A 100 -0.19 18.05 -7.00
N VAL A 101 0.43 18.14 -5.82
CA VAL A 101 -0.30 18.16 -4.55
C VAL A 101 -0.70 19.59 -4.20
N ALA A 102 -2.00 19.86 -4.10
CA ALA A 102 -2.56 21.08 -3.51
C ALA A 102 -2.94 20.79 -2.05
N PRO A 103 -2.12 21.17 -1.05
CA PRO A 103 -2.30 20.73 0.34
C PRO A 103 -3.62 21.16 1.01
N GLN A 104 -4.25 22.21 0.46
CA GLN A 104 -5.52 22.76 0.91
C GLN A 104 -6.75 22.05 0.36
N CYS A 105 -6.56 21.08 -0.54
CA CYS A 105 -7.64 20.34 -1.21
C CYS A 105 -7.62 18.86 -0.82
N SER A 106 -8.80 18.23 -0.79
CA SER A 106 -8.98 16.79 -0.59
C SER A 106 -10.17 16.31 -1.43
N GLY A 107 -10.14 15.04 -1.88
CA GLY A 107 -11.28 14.45 -2.61
C GLY A 107 -11.44 14.94 -4.05
N LEU A 108 -10.36 15.38 -4.71
CA LEU A 108 -10.44 15.95 -6.07
C LEU A 108 -10.74 14.92 -7.18
N PHE A 109 -10.56 13.63 -6.92
CA PHE A 109 -10.54 12.58 -7.95
C PHE A 109 -11.45 11.39 -7.67
N GLY A 110 -12.43 11.53 -6.79
CA GLY A 110 -13.37 10.45 -6.51
C GLY A 110 -14.32 10.79 -5.36
N ASP A 111 -15.36 9.98 -5.27
CA ASP A 111 -16.36 10.05 -4.21
C ASP A 111 -15.87 9.37 -2.93
N ASP A 112 -16.68 9.44 -1.88
CA ASP A 112 -16.35 8.85 -0.58
C ASP A 112 -16.19 7.33 -0.68
N LEU A 113 -15.13 6.80 -0.03
CA LEU A 113 -14.75 5.40 -0.15
C LEU A 113 -15.80 4.47 0.47
N GLU A 114 -16.57 4.94 1.46
CA GLU A 114 -17.63 4.17 2.11
C GLU A 114 -18.70 3.73 1.11
N SER A 115 -19.09 4.62 0.18
CA SER A 115 -20.11 4.33 -0.84
C SER A 115 -19.77 3.16 -1.78
N TYR A 116 -18.50 2.78 -1.87
CA TYR A 116 -18.05 1.64 -2.68
C TYR A 116 -18.25 0.28 -1.98
N TYR A 117 -18.39 0.28 -0.65
CA TYR A 117 -18.44 -0.93 0.18
C TYR A 117 -19.78 -1.09 0.93
N ASP A 118 -20.74 -0.21 0.72
CA ASP A 118 -22.13 -0.30 1.20
C ASP A 118 -23.02 -1.17 0.29
#